data_AF-A0A5B1M2P6-F1
#
_entry.id   AF-A0A5B1M2P6-F1
#
_cell.length_a   1.000
_cell.length_b   1.000
_cell.length_c   1.000
_cell.angle_alpha   90.00
_cell.angle_beta   90.00
_cell.angle_gamma   90.00
#
_symmetry.space_group_name_H-M   'P 1'
#
loop_
_entity.id
_entity.type
_entity.pdbx_description
1 polymer ?
#
loop_
_entity_poly.entity_id
_entity_poly.type
_entity_poly.pdbx_seq_one_letter_code
_entity_poly.pdbx_strand_id
1 'polypeptide(L)'
;MRLGRPVLRPASALVVVLAPTLAGCGLFDRGSSVEEAFEYVPADTYQVRFADREAWAERISTDDLDPRDLSESDVEDYLGAALEHSDDAVSFTELSPHLRAMRDAPFNDVDVQWEIQATWGDPDEPGGGSAFVWKVGDDVDFDALAEDLVDKGYDDQGDGDLAIYSTDVSEASETGKHGGVYPLVMSNVLLDEDEQIVAGSISSPEPLRDVADVITDDADSLADDGRMNDLLDAADGDPELALMTTGGEAGCALGGRLDERQRAIYDDLGRPEARALLVYGEDPEVLLALQYDSDDAAEDDVAAREDLVQDGVDPITAQPFAELGDFDLERAGDLVLIAEDFAGGAASAVQAEQSGGGPGACTRGSTD
;
A
#
# COMPACT_ATOMS: atom_id res chain seq x y z
N MET A 1 -29.69 27.64 -67.01
CA MET A 1 -29.80 28.86 -66.18
C MET A 1 -29.33 28.52 -64.77
N ARG A 2 -28.47 29.37 -64.22
CA ARG A 2 -27.94 29.46 -62.84
C ARG A 2 -26.99 28.35 -62.35
N LEU A 3 -25.71 28.70 -62.49
CA LEU A 3 -24.54 28.19 -61.78
C LEU A 3 -24.62 28.54 -60.29
N GLY A 4 -24.35 27.58 -59.41
CA GLY A 4 -24.13 27.78 -57.97
C GLY A 4 -22.63 27.92 -57.68
N ARG A 5 -22.27 28.99 -56.95
CA ARG A 5 -20.91 29.32 -56.52
C ARG A 5 -20.46 28.43 -55.34
N PRO A 6 -19.21 27.96 -55.29
CA PRO A 6 -18.61 27.46 -54.05
C PRO A 6 -18.18 28.63 -53.15
N VAL A 7 -18.49 28.52 -51.86
CA VAL A 7 -18.07 29.44 -50.80
C VAL A 7 -16.67 29.01 -50.33
N LEU A 8 -15.69 29.89 -50.56
CA LEU A 8 -14.34 29.82 -49.97
C LEU A 8 -14.45 30.11 -48.47
N ARG A 9 -14.01 29.17 -47.62
CA ARG A 9 -13.73 29.43 -46.21
C ARG A 9 -12.26 29.86 -46.08
N PRO A 10 -11.95 30.93 -45.32
CA PRO A 10 -10.57 31.31 -45.03
C PRO A 10 -9.95 30.29 -44.08
N ALA A 11 -8.75 29.83 -44.42
CA ALA A 11 -7.88 29.07 -43.53
C ALA A 11 -7.35 30.01 -42.44
N SER A 12 -7.79 29.79 -41.21
CA SER A 12 -7.16 30.38 -40.03
C SER A 12 -5.85 29.62 -39.79
N ALA A 13 -4.72 30.29 -40.01
CA ALA A 13 -3.42 29.78 -39.60
C ALA A 13 -3.32 29.90 -38.07
N LEU A 14 -3.39 28.77 -37.37
CA LEU A 14 -3.05 28.67 -35.95
C LEU A 14 -1.52 28.73 -35.85
N VAL A 15 -0.99 29.84 -35.35
CA VAL A 15 0.41 29.96 -34.96
C VAL A 15 0.53 29.26 -33.60
N VAL A 16 1.00 28.03 -33.60
CA VAL A 16 1.42 27.32 -32.38
C VAL A 16 2.77 27.89 -31.97
N VAL A 17 2.77 28.68 -30.90
CA VAL A 17 4.01 29.07 -30.22
C VAL A 17 4.38 27.90 -29.31
N LEU A 18 5.39 27.12 -29.73
CA LEU A 18 6.08 26.17 -28.87
C LEU A 18 6.88 26.95 -27.83
N ALA A 19 6.30 27.12 -26.64
CA ALA A 19 7.07 27.40 -25.44
C ALA A 19 7.50 26.06 -24.83
N PRO A 20 8.75 25.89 -24.38
CA PRO A 20 9.12 24.77 -23.53
C PRO A 20 8.40 24.98 -22.20
N THR A 21 7.33 24.22 -21.98
CA THR A 21 6.73 24.06 -20.66
C THR A 21 7.73 23.27 -19.84
N LEU A 22 8.44 23.96 -18.94
CA LEU A 22 8.91 23.32 -17.71
C LEU A 22 7.67 22.71 -17.07
N ALA A 23 7.69 21.38 -16.91
CA ALA A 23 6.64 20.64 -16.22
C ALA A 23 6.57 21.18 -14.79
N GLY A 24 5.52 21.95 -14.53
CA GLY A 24 5.04 22.26 -13.20
C GLY A 24 3.60 21.76 -13.18
N CYS A 25 3.47 20.45 -13.09
CA CYS A 25 2.23 19.76 -12.78
C CYS A 25 2.00 19.96 -11.28
N GLY A 26 1.06 20.84 -10.91
CA GLY A 26 0.81 21.12 -9.48
C GLY A 26 -0.51 21.83 -9.26
N LEU A 27 -1.53 21.53 -10.08
CA LEU A 27 -2.85 22.15 -9.90
C LEU A 27 -4.04 21.29 -10.35
N PHE A 28 -3.81 20.00 -10.60
CA PHE A 28 -4.86 19.02 -10.85
C PHE A 28 -4.55 17.72 -10.10
N ASP A 29 -4.25 17.81 -8.81
CA ASP A 29 -4.27 16.66 -7.89
C ASP A 29 -5.71 16.17 -7.77
N ARG A 30 -6.03 15.18 -8.58
CA ARG A 30 -7.14 14.25 -8.37
C ARG A 30 -6.72 12.82 -8.71
N GLY A 31 -5.42 12.54 -8.57
CA GLY A 31 -4.96 11.15 -8.51
C GLY A 31 -5.23 10.62 -7.10
N SER A 32 -5.39 9.31 -6.99
CA SER A 32 -5.52 8.64 -5.71
C SER A 32 -4.22 8.70 -4.91
N SER A 33 -4.26 8.83 -3.58
CA SER A 33 -3.06 8.76 -2.73
C SER A 33 -2.24 7.47 -2.95
N VAL A 34 -2.92 6.35 -3.25
CA VAL A 34 -2.25 5.07 -3.54
C VAL A 34 -1.57 5.08 -4.91
N GLU A 35 -2.14 5.77 -5.91
CA GLU A 35 -1.52 5.93 -7.22
C GLU A 35 -0.29 6.84 -7.12
N GLU A 36 -0.35 7.92 -6.33
CA GLU A 36 0.82 8.75 -6.00
C GLU A 36 1.90 7.90 -5.33
N ALA A 37 1.55 7.05 -4.35
CA ALA A 37 2.52 6.21 -3.67
C ALA A 37 3.25 5.23 -4.60
N PHE A 38 2.63 4.81 -5.71
CA PHE A 38 3.27 3.96 -6.72
C PHE A 38 4.37 4.67 -7.51
N GLU A 39 4.39 6.00 -7.53
CA GLU A 39 5.45 6.80 -8.17
C GLU A 39 6.79 6.68 -7.43
N TYR A 40 6.81 6.18 -6.19
CA TYR A 40 7.99 6.15 -5.32
C TYR A 40 8.58 4.77 -5.08
N VAL A 41 8.04 3.73 -5.73
CA VAL A 41 8.51 2.35 -5.56
C VAL A 41 8.88 1.72 -6.91
N PRO A 42 9.85 0.80 -6.96
CA PRO A 42 10.34 0.24 -8.23
C PRO A 42 9.26 -0.43 -9.07
N ALA A 43 9.41 -0.32 -10.40
CA ALA A 43 8.52 -0.93 -11.40
C ALA A 43 8.35 -2.45 -11.28
N ASP A 44 9.21 -3.18 -10.58
CA ASP A 44 9.11 -4.63 -10.36
C ASP A 44 8.56 -5.03 -8.97
N THR A 45 8.02 -4.08 -8.20
CA THR A 45 7.20 -4.28 -6.98
C THR A 45 6.01 -5.24 -7.15
N TYR A 46 6.14 -6.48 -6.65
CA TYR A 46 5.07 -7.47 -6.73
C TYR A 46 4.14 -7.48 -5.53
N GLN A 47 4.51 -6.89 -4.40
CA GLN A 47 3.67 -6.82 -3.20
C GLN A 47 3.65 -5.40 -2.64
N VAL A 48 2.46 -4.90 -2.33
CA VAL A 48 2.24 -3.59 -1.70
C VAL A 48 1.31 -3.73 -0.51
N ARG A 49 1.63 -3.01 0.57
CA ARG A 49 0.68 -2.58 1.60
C ARG A 49 0.69 -1.06 1.63
N PHE A 50 -0.43 -0.44 1.33
CA PHE A 50 -0.62 1.00 1.39
C PHE A 50 -1.59 1.35 2.53
N ALA A 51 -1.30 2.41 3.26
CA ALA A 51 -2.14 2.95 4.32
C ALA A 51 -2.23 4.48 4.19
N ASP A 52 -3.43 5.01 3.98
CA ASP A 52 -3.73 6.43 3.99
C ASP A 52 -3.99 6.87 5.44
N ARG A 53 -2.98 7.51 6.05
CA ARG A 53 -3.08 8.00 7.42
C ARG A 53 -4.08 9.16 7.44
N GLU A 54 -4.00 10.12 6.54
CA GLU A 54 -4.89 11.29 6.53
C GLU A 54 -6.37 10.89 6.50
N ALA A 55 -6.76 9.98 5.61
CA ALA A 55 -8.12 9.45 5.53
C ALA A 55 -8.55 8.79 6.86
N TRP A 56 -7.66 7.99 7.47
CA TRP A 56 -7.94 7.38 8.77
C TRP A 56 -8.07 8.43 9.89
N ALA A 57 -7.20 9.44 9.91
CA ALA A 57 -7.21 10.50 10.91
C ALA A 57 -8.49 11.34 10.83
N GLU A 58 -8.97 11.67 9.63
CA GLU A 58 -10.25 12.35 9.40
C GLU A 58 -11.41 11.49 9.95
N ARG A 59 -11.43 10.19 9.64
CA ARG A 59 -12.47 9.25 10.11
C ARG A 59 -12.60 9.19 11.62
N ILE A 60 -11.49 9.18 12.35
CA ILE A 60 -11.50 9.18 13.82
C ILE A 60 -11.48 10.58 14.43
N SER A 61 -11.60 11.64 13.62
CA SER A 61 -11.59 13.04 14.04
C SER A 61 -10.33 13.45 14.82
N THR A 62 -9.17 13.00 14.34
CA THR A 62 -7.83 13.34 14.86
C THR A 62 -6.95 14.07 13.83
N ASP A 63 -7.55 14.49 12.71
CA ASP A 63 -6.94 15.30 11.65
C ASP A 63 -6.49 16.69 12.13
N ASP A 64 -7.12 17.22 13.18
CA ASP A 64 -6.76 18.51 13.79
C ASP A 64 -5.47 18.48 14.65
N LEU A 65 -4.81 17.32 14.80
CA LEU A 65 -3.59 17.19 15.60
C LEU A 65 -2.41 17.89 14.91
N ASP A 66 -1.92 18.98 15.50
CA ASP A 66 -0.67 19.63 15.07
C ASP A 66 0.52 18.78 15.51
N PRO A 67 1.30 18.20 14.58
CA PRO A 67 2.41 17.34 14.93
C PRO A 67 3.50 18.05 15.74
N ARG A 68 3.59 19.38 15.68
CA ARG A 68 4.61 20.18 16.36
C ARG A 68 4.23 20.59 17.78
N ASP A 69 2.96 20.44 18.17
CA ASP A 69 2.46 20.81 19.51
C ASP A 69 1.66 19.67 20.14
N LEU A 70 2.11 18.42 19.95
CA LEU A 70 1.51 17.26 20.61
C LEU A 70 1.78 17.29 22.12
N SER A 71 0.75 17.58 22.91
CA SER A 71 0.80 17.39 24.35
C SER A 71 0.73 15.90 24.71
N GLU A 72 1.10 15.55 25.96
CA GLU A 72 0.91 14.17 26.43
C GLU A 72 -0.56 13.75 26.40
N SER A 73 -1.49 14.70 26.59
CA SER A 73 -2.93 14.45 26.50
C SER A 73 -3.32 14.11 25.07
N ASP A 74 -2.78 14.82 24.07
CA ASP A 74 -3.13 14.57 22.67
C ASP A 74 -2.67 13.19 22.22
N VAL A 75 -1.47 12.76 22.64
CA VAL A 75 -0.99 11.38 22.40
C VAL A 75 -1.85 10.35 23.14
N GLU A 76 -2.27 10.63 24.37
CA GLU A 76 -3.18 9.73 25.10
C GLU A 76 -4.56 9.65 24.47
N ASP A 77 -5.11 10.78 24.00
CA ASP A 77 -6.40 10.88 23.33
C ASP A 77 -6.36 10.19 21.96
N TYR A 78 -5.31 10.43 21.17
CA TYR A 78 -5.04 9.73 19.92
C TYR A 78 -4.94 8.21 20.13
N LEU A 79 -4.10 7.76 21.07
CA LEU A 79 -3.95 6.33 21.33
C LEU A 79 -5.22 5.73 21.95
N GLY A 80 -5.99 6.53 22.68
CA GLY A 80 -7.31 6.17 23.19
C GLY A 80 -8.30 5.93 22.05
N ALA A 81 -8.40 6.87 21.10
CA ALA A 81 -9.23 6.76 19.91
C ALA A 81 -8.79 5.59 19.03
N ALA A 82 -7.48 5.45 18.77
CA ALA A 82 -6.91 4.32 18.05
C ALA A 82 -7.24 2.96 18.69
N LEU A 83 -7.25 2.88 20.03
CA LEU A 83 -7.65 1.67 20.75
C LEU A 83 -9.17 1.45 20.72
N GLU A 84 -9.98 2.50 20.85
CA GLU A 84 -11.44 2.42 20.74
C GLU A 84 -11.87 1.92 19.36
N HIS A 85 -11.16 2.36 18.32
CA HIS A 85 -11.36 1.95 16.94
C HIS A 85 -10.45 0.79 16.52
N SER A 86 -9.77 0.10 17.45
CA SER A 86 -8.77 -0.93 17.06
C SER A 86 -9.37 -2.15 16.35
N ASP A 87 -10.65 -2.43 16.58
CA ASP A 87 -11.40 -3.46 15.83
C ASP A 87 -11.66 -3.02 14.36
N ASP A 88 -11.50 -1.72 14.05
CA ASP A 88 -11.65 -1.11 12.71
C ASP A 88 -10.35 -0.47 12.19
N ALA A 89 -9.28 -0.48 12.98
CA ALA A 89 -8.04 0.25 12.69
C ALA A 89 -7.06 -0.68 11.96
N VAL A 90 -7.35 -0.86 10.69
CA VAL A 90 -6.53 -1.61 9.74
C VAL A 90 -5.49 -0.75 9.03
N SER A 91 -5.61 0.58 9.13
CA SER A 91 -4.76 1.56 8.45
C SER A 91 -3.70 2.23 9.36
N PHE A 92 -3.09 1.46 10.26
CA PHE A 92 -1.92 1.97 10.99
C PHE A 92 -0.68 1.94 10.08
N THR A 93 0.15 2.96 10.19
CA THR A 93 1.51 2.89 9.63
C THR A 93 2.35 1.97 10.53
N GLU A 94 3.53 1.58 10.06
CA GLU A 94 4.52 0.88 10.89
C GLU A 94 5.08 1.75 12.03
N LEU A 95 4.87 3.07 11.99
CA LEU A 95 5.31 3.99 13.03
C LEU A 95 4.29 4.13 14.17
N SER A 96 3.00 3.86 13.95
CA SER A 96 1.96 4.03 14.97
C SER A 96 2.24 3.30 16.29
N PRO A 97 2.73 2.03 16.30
CA PRO A 97 3.11 1.34 17.55
C PRO A 97 4.25 2.01 18.33
N HIS A 98 4.98 2.93 17.68
CA HIS A 98 6.16 3.60 18.19
C HIS A 98 5.94 5.06 18.57
N LEU A 99 4.77 5.63 18.27
CA LEU A 99 4.42 7.04 18.50
C LEU A 99 4.81 7.54 19.89
N ARG A 100 4.53 6.78 20.97
CA ARG A 100 4.91 7.20 22.34
C ARG A 100 6.41 7.45 22.54
N ALA A 101 7.26 6.70 21.84
CA ALA A 101 8.71 6.89 21.93
C ALA A 101 9.23 7.94 20.95
N MET A 102 8.49 8.18 19.88
CA MET A 102 8.83 9.13 18.82
C MET A 102 8.16 10.51 19.01
N ARG A 103 7.32 10.70 20.04
CA ARG A 103 6.58 11.96 20.29
C ARG A 103 7.46 13.22 20.23
N ASP A 104 8.67 13.13 20.76
CA ASP A 104 9.60 14.27 20.83
C ASP A 104 10.64 14.23 19.68
N ALA A 105 10.49 13.32 18.72
CA ALA A 105 11.37 13.18 17.56
C ALA A 105 10.95 14.16 16.44
N PRO A 106 11.88 14.63 15.60
CA PRO A 106 11.56 15.51 14.46
C PRO A 106 10.64 14.90 13.39
N PHE A 107 10.48 13.57 13.41
CA PHE A 107 9.58 12.82 12.54
C PHE A 107 8.96 11.67 13.31
N ASN A 108 7.64 11.51 13.18
CA ASN A 108 6.87 10.43 13.75
C ASN A 108 5.58 10.15 12.96
N ASP A 109 4.78 9.20 13.45
CA ASP A 109 3.53 8.75 12.79
C ASP A 109 2.54 9.88 12.50
N VAL A 110 2.47 10.93 13.32
CA VAL A 110 1.51 12.03 13.08
C VAL A 110 1.95 13.01 11.99
N ASP A 111 3.19 12.90 11.51
CA ASP A 111 3.69 13.66 10.37
C ASP A 111 3.34 12.98 9.03
N VAL A 112 2.97 11.69 9.07
CA VAL A 112 2.72 10.87 7.88
C VAL A 112 1.35 11.18 7.27
N GLN A 113 1.33 11.42 5.97
CA GLN A 113 0.10 11.53 5.17
C GLN A 113 -0.35 10.15 4.68
N TRP A 114 0.58 9.41 4.09
CA TRP A 114 0.39 8.01 3.70
C TRP A 114 1.68 7.21 3.85
N GLU A 115 1.54 5.90 3.98
CA GLU A 115 2.62 4.92 3.99
C GLU A 115 2.41 3.91 2.86
N ILE A 116 3.49 3.59 2.13
CA ILE A 116 3.55 2.39 1.29
C ILE A 116 4.70 1.50 1.73
N GLN A 117 4.39 0.25 2.02
CA GLN A 117 5.34 -0.83 2.16
C GLN A 117 5.36 -1.64 0.87
N ALA A 118 6.51 -1.69 0.22
CA ALA A 118 6.69 -2.38 -1.05
C ALA A 118 7.72 -3.50 -0.95
N THR A 119 7.50 -4.58 -1.70
CA THR A 119 8.49 -5.63 -1.96
C THR A 119 8.58 -5.90 -3.47
N TRP A 120 9.80 -5.92 -4.01
CA TRP A 120 10.08 -6.01 -5.43
C TRP A 120 11.16 -7.05 -5.74
N GLY A 121 11.40 -7.28 -7.03
CA GLY A 121 12.26 -8.34 -7.55
C GLY A 121 11.49 -9.62 -7.87
N ASP A 122 12.22 -10.69 -8.14
CA ASP A 122 11.62 -12.01 -8.40
C ASP A 122 11.26 -12.69 -7.06
N PRO A 123 9.97 -13.00 -6.80
CA PRO A 123 9.55 -13.64 -5.55
C PRO A 123 10.14 -15.05 -5.35
N ASP A 124 10.63 -15.69 -6.41
CA ASP A 124 11.26 -17.01 -6.37
C ASP A 124 12.80 -16.96 -6.30
N GLU A 125 13.42 -15.78 -6.44
CA GLU A 125 14.88 -15.60 -6.37
C GLU A 125 15.33 -14.73 -5.17
N PRO A 126 16.42 -15.10 -4.49
CA PRO A 126 17.03 -14.22 -3.49
C PRO A 126 17.73 -13.05 -4.21
N GLY A 127 17.19 -11.85 -4.08
CA GLY A 127 17.79 -10.65 -4.68
C GLY A 127 16.90 -9.41 -4.74
N GLY A 128 15.61 -9.56 -4.44
CA GLY A 128 14.67 -8.44 -4.33
C GLY A 128 14.93 -7.50 -3.13
N GLY A 129 14.22 -6.39 -3.12
CA GLY A 129 14.26 -5.37 -2.06
C GLY A 129 12.90 -5.20 -1.38
N SER A 130 12.93 -4.57 -0.21
CA SER A 130 11.72 -4.13 0.49
C SER A 130 12.00 -2.81 1.20
N ALA A 131 11.05 -1.88 1.13
CA ALA A 131 11.12 -0.59 1.81
C ALA A 131 9.76 -0.16 2.32
N PHE A 132 9.80 0.77 3.27
CA PHE A 132 8.68 1.57 3.74
C PHE A 132 8.91 2.98 3.22
N VAL A 133 7.93 3.59 2.58
CA VAL A 133 8.01 4.96 2.09
C VAL A 133 6.86 5.74 2.71
N TRP A 134 7.18 6.85 3.35
CA TRP A 134 6.25 7.75 4.01
C TRP A 134 6.26 9.09 3.29
N LYS A 135 5.08 9.53 2.85
CA LYS A 135 4.85 10.93 2.52
C LYS A 135 4.58 11.69 3.78
N VAL A 136 5.24 12.83 3.95
CA VAL A 136 5.09 13.68 5.13
C VAL A 136 4.56 15.05 4.77
N GLY A 137 3.95 15.73 5.75
CA GLY A 137 3.53 17.12 5.59
C GLY A 137 4.72 18.09 5.45
N ASP A 138 4.46 19.26 4.87
CA ASP A 138 5.44 20.33 4.62
C ASP A 138 6.04 20.96 5.89
N ASP A 139 5.51 20.60 7.05
CA ASP A 139 5.95 21.07 8.35
C ASP A 139 7.13 20.26 8.94
N VAL A 140 7.52 19.15 8.31
CA VAL A 140 8.67 18.34 8.74
C VAL A 140 10.00 19.08 8.49
N ASP A 141 10.80 19.23 9.53
CA ASP A 141 12.14 19.82 9.45
C ASP A 141 13.18 18.73 9.15
N PHE A 142 13.48 18.53 7.86
CA PHE A 142 14.43 17.52 7.38
C PHE A 142 15.86 17.73 7.89
N ASP A 143 16.28 18.99 8.09
CA ASP A 143 17.58 19.31 8.70
C ASP A 143 17.62 18.82 10.15
N ALA A 144 16.56 19.08 10.93
CA ALA A 144 16.46 18.62 12.31
C ALA A 144 16.38 17.08 12.40
N LEU A 145 15.68 16.43 11.47
CA LEU A 145 15.63 14.97 11.38
C LEU A 145 17.01 14.38 11.09
N ALA A 146 17.73 14.92 10.11
CA ALA A 146 19.09 14.52 9.78
C ALA A 146 20.04 14.67 10.98
N GLU A 147 19.99 15.80 11.69
CA GLU A 147 20.77 16.03 12.91
C GLU A 147 20.43 15.02 14.01
N ASP A 148 19.13 14.75 14.25
CA ASP A 148 18.71 13.78 15.28
C ASP A 148 19.11 12.35 14.92
N LEU A 149 19.03 11.93 13.66
CA LEU A 149 19.52 10.62 13.20
C LEU A 149 21.01 10.44 13.51
N VAL A 150 21.85 11.43 13.18
CA VAL A 150 23.29 11.39 13.52
C VAL A 150 23.50 11.32 15.04
N ASP A 151 22.74 12.11 15.81
CA ASP A 151 22.79 12.09 17.28
C ASP A 151 22.33 10.74 17.87
N LYS A 152 21.46 9.98 17.18
CA LYS A 152 21.06 8.62 17.54
C LYS A 152 22.06 7.54 17.11
N GLY A 153 23.12 7.91 16.40
CA GLY A 153 24.21 7.00 16.01
C GLY A 153 24.12 6.49 14.58
N TYR A 154 23.33 7.12 13.71
CA TYR A 154 23.34 6.80 12.30
C TYR A 154 24.57 7.39 11.60
N ASP A 155 25.17 6.61 10.72
CA ASP A 155 26.23 7.05 9.81
C ASP A 155 25.59 7.57 8.52
N ASP A 156 25.90 8.81 8.17
CA ASP A 156 25.60 9.38 6.85
C ASP A 156 26.43 8.67 5.77
N GLN A 157 25.73 8.03 4.83
CA GLN A 157 26.30 7.29 3.70
C GLN A 157 26.43 8.16 2.43
N GLY A 158 26.29 9.48 2.56
CA GLY A 158 26.21 10.46 1.48
C GLY A 158 27.31 10.35 0.44
N ASP A 159 26.97 9.73 -0.69
CA ASP A 159 27.74 9.69 -1.94
C ASP A 159 26.82 9.79 -3.19
N GLY A 160 25.53 10.14 -3.01
CA GLY A 160 24.50 10.24 -4.06
C GLY A 160 23.69 11.55 -4.02
N ASP A 161 22.64 11.64 -4.85
CA ASP A 161 21.80 12.84 -4.96
C ASP A 161 20.81 13.00 -3.79
N LEU A 162 20.47 11.90 -3.10
CA LEU A 162 19.65 11.88 -1.89
C LEU A 162 20.45 11.39 -0.67
N ALA A 163 20.09 11.90 0.51
CA ALA A 163 20.79 11.58 1.76
C ALA A 163 20.29 10.24 2.32
N ILE A 164 21.22 9.32 2.59
CA ILE A 164 20.93 8.02 3.22
C ILE A 164 21.71 7.90 4.52
N TYR A 165 21.00 7.63 5.61
CA TYR A 165 21.53 7.40 6.95
C TYR A 165 21.36 5.94 7.31
N SER A 166 22.39 5.31 7.87
CA SER A 166 22.38 3.89 8.20
C SER A 166 22.91 3.61 9.60
N THR A 167 22.32 2.64 10.27
CA THR A 167 22.84 2.02 11.50
C THR A 167 22.66 0.50 11.42
N ASP A 168 23.48 -0.26 12.14
CA ASP A 168 23.38 -1.71 12.15
C ASP A 168 22.21 -2.15 13.05
N VAL A 169 21.39 -3.12 12.58
CA VAL A 169 20.26 -3.67 13.35
C VAL A 169 20.68 -4.15 14.75
N SER A 170 21.94 -4.57 14.93
CA SER A 170 22.48 -4.99 16.23
C SER A 170 22.75 -3.86 17.21
N GLU A 171 22.72 -2.60 16.77
CA GLU A 171 22.79 -1.40 17.62
C GLU A 171 21.44 -1.04 18.24
N ALA A 172 20.35 -1.65 17.77
CA ALA A 172 19.04 -1.49 18.36
C ALA A 172 19.03 -1.97 19.81
N SER A 173 18.36 -1.20 20.67
CA SER A 173 18.11 -1.58 22.07
C SER A 173 17.27 -2.86 22.19
N GLU A 174 17.15 -3.40 23.40
CA GLU A 174 16.32 -4.60 23.67
C GLU A 174 14.84 -4.43 23.27
N THR A 175 14.38 -3.18 23.12
CA THR A 175 13.03 -2.84 22.65
C THR A 175 12.93 -2.69 21.13
N GLY A 176 14.00 -3.02 20.38
CA GLY A 176 14.06 -2.92 18.92
C GLY A 176 14.12 -1.48 18.41
N LYS A 177 14.77 -0.58 19.15
CA LYS A 177 14.86 0.85 18.78
C LYS A 177 16.28 1.39 18.76
N HIS A 178 16.60 2.19 17.76
CA HIS A 178 17.84 2.93 17.60
C HIS A 178 17.79 4.25 18.37
N GLY A 179 18.85 4.53 19.14
CA GLY A 179 18.88 5.70 20.03
C GLY A 179 17.74 5.78 21.07
N GLY A 180 17.00 4.68 21.28
CA GLY A 180 15.80 4.62 22.11
C GLY A 180 14.53 5.21 21.48
N VAL A 181 14.59 5.67 20.23
CA VAL A 181 13.53 6.45 19.55
C VAL A 181 13.03 5.69 18.32
N TYR A 182 13.88 5.54 17.30
CA TYR A 182 13.49 5.07 15.98
C TYR A 182 13.37 3.54 15.90
N PRO A 183 12.31 3.01 15.28
CA PRO A 183 12.10 1.56 15.14
C PRO A 183 13.03 0.91 14.10
N LEU A 184 13.06 -0.43 14.08
CA LEU A 184 13.90 -1.21 13.16
C LEU A 184 13.60 -0.94 11.68
N VAL A 185 12.37 -0.58 11.32
CA VAL A 185 12.01 -0.20 9.94
C VAL A 185 12.77 1.02 9.45
N MET A 186 13.29 1.84 10.37
CA MET A 186 14.16 2.98 10.10
C MET A 186 15.65 2.67 10.30
N SER A 187 16.11 1.40 10.28
CA SER A 187 17.55 1.11 10.44
C SER A 187 18.41 1.72 9.33
N ASN A 188 17.81 1.90 8.16
CA ASN A 188 18.33 2.74 7.09
C ASN A 188 17.24 3.74 6.76
N VAL A 189 17.60 5.00 6.55
CA VAL A 189 16.67 6.11 6.31
C VAL A 189 17.16 6.90 5.10
N LEU A 190 16.31 7.05 4.10
CA LEU A 190 16.48 7.99 3.01
C LEU A 190 15.61 9.22 3.30
N LEU A 191 16.18 10.40 3.04
CA LEU A 191 15.51 11.68 3.17
C LEU A 191 15.46 12.37 1.81
N ASP A 192 14.28 12.78 1.39
CA ASP A 192 14.05 13.67 0.25
C ASP A 192 13.12 14.82 0.64
N GLU A 193 13.71 16.00 0.81
CA GLU A 193 12.98 17.23 1.14
C GLU A 193 12.16 17.75 -0.05
N ASP A 194 12.59 17.52 -1.29
CA ASP A 194 11.92 18.10 -2.46
C ASP A 194 10.54 17.46 -2.67
N GLU A 195 10.46 16.12 -2.55
CA GLU A 195 9.20 15.37 -2.65
C GLU A 195 8.50 15.13 -1.30
N GLN A 196 9.08 15.59 -0.19
CA GLN A 196 8.56 15.36 1.18
C GLN A 196 8.44 13.86 1.50
N ILE A 197 9.51 13.10 1.21
CA ILE A 197 9.57 11.65 1.40
C ILE A 197 10.60 11.29 2.46
N VAL A 198 10.18 10.42 3.38
CA VAL A 198 11.08 9.65 4.25
C VAL A 198 10.91 8.18 3.88
N ALA A 199 12.01 7.46 3.63
CA ALA A 199 11.95 6.02 3.34
C ALA A 199 12.83 5.21 4.27
N GLY A 200 12.33 4.05 4.71
CA GLY A 200 12.95 3.14 5.67
C GLY A 200 13.25 1.76 5.08
N SER A 201 14.36 1.17 5.49
CA SER A 201 14.68 -0.25 5.22
C SER A 201 15.34 -0.90 6.44
N ILE A 202 14.91 -2.13 6.76
CA ILE A 202 15.42 -2.87 7.92
C ILE A 202 16.84 -3.39 7.68
N SER A 203 17.06 -4.06 6.55
CA SER A 203 18.19 -4.99 6.42
C SER A 203 19.45 -4.36 5.86
N SER A 204 19.29 -3.41 4.94
CA SER A 204 20.41 -2.78 4.24
C SER A 204 19.98 -1.49 3.53
N PRO A 205 20.92 -0.60 3.15
CA PRO A 205 20.60 0.64 2.43
C PRO A 205 20.32 0.41 0.94
N GLU A 206 20.61 -0.75 0.36
CA GLU A 206 20.43 -1.02 -1.07
C GLU A 206 18.98 -0.81 -1.54
N PRO A 207 17.93 -1.32 -0.85
CA PRO A 207 16.55 -1.02 -1.24
C PRO A 207 16.22 0.47 -1.30
N LEU A 208 16.87 1.30 -0.47
CA LEU A 208 16.66 2.75 -0.50
C LEU A 208 17.34 3.42 -1.70
N ARG A 209 18.38 2.79 -2.27
CA ARG A 209 18.96 3.26 -3.54
C ARG A 209 18.02 2.99 -4.71
N ASP A 210 17.33 1.85 -4.71
CA ASP A 210 16.31 1.57 -5.73
C ASP A 210 15.16 2.59 -5.64
N VAL A 211 14.71 2.94 -4.43
CA VAL A 211 13.73 4.03 -4.21
C VAL A 211 14.28 5.39 -4.66
N ALA A 212 15.54 5.69 -4.35
CA ALA A 212 16.20 6.93 -4.80
C ALA A 212 16.27 7.05 -6.33
N ASP A 213 16.61 5.95 -7.01
CA ASP A 213 16.68 5.89 -8.47
C ASP A 213 15.29 6.16 -9.08
N VAL A 214 14.21 5.71 -8.45
CA VAL A 214 12.84 6.04 -8.88
C VAL A 214 12.51 7.52 -8.67
N ILE A 215 12.75 8.07 -7.46
CA ILE A 215 12.52 9.49 -7.14
C ILE A 215 13.26 10.42 -8.10
N THR A 216 14.47 10.04 -8.50
CA THR A 216 15.33 10.86 -9.37
C THR A 216 15.10 10.62 -10.87
N ASP A 217 14.04 9.89 -11.24
CA ASP A 217 13.69 9.49 -12.62
C ASP A 217 14.79 8.65 -13.33
N ASP A 218 15.69 8.01 -12.59
CA ASP A 218 16.75 7.13 -13.10
C ASP A 218 16.27 5.67 -13.28
N ALA A 219 15.14 5.31 -12.68
CA ALA A 219 14.45 4.02 -12.84
C ALA A 219 12.93 4.21 -13.01
N ASP A 220 12.27 3.27 -13.69
CA ASP A 220 10.82 3.28 -13.86
C ASP A 220 10.12 2.97 -12.53
N SER A 221 9.01 3.67 -12.26
CA SER A 221 8.18 3.47 -11.07
C SER A 221 7.12 2.37 -11.26
N LEU A 222 6.49 1.91 -10.17
CA LEU A 222 5.32 1.02 -10.26
C LEU A 222 4.14 1.68 -10.99
N ALA A 223 4.00 3.01 -10.86
CA ALA A 223 2.99 3.77 -11.59
C ALA A 223 3.20 3.70 -13.12
N ASP A 224 4.46 3.68 -13.58
CA ASP A 224 4.81 3.56 -15.00
C ASP A 224 4.53 2.15 -15.58
N ASP A 225 4.70 1.11 -14.77
CA ASP A 225 4.46 -0.29 -15.17
C ASP A 225 2.95 -0.59 -15.30
N GLY A 226 2.14 -0.06 -14.38
CA GLY A 226 0.68 -0.11 -14.44
C GLY A 226 0.04 -1.47 -14.15
N ARG A 227 0.81 -2.50 -13.76
CA ARG A 227 0.25 -3.85 -13.49
C ARG A 227 -0.73 -3.95 -12.31
N MET A 228 -0.74 -2.95 -11.42
CA MET A 228 -1.69 -2.89 -10.30
C MET A 228 -2.90 -2.01 -10.61
N ASN A 229 -2.90 -1.30 -11.75
CA ASN A 229 -3.95 -0.34 -12.07
C ASN A 229 -5.29 -1.03 -12.31
N ASP A 230 -5.30 -2.23 -12.92
CA ASP A 230 -6.55 -2.99 -13.11
C ASP A 230 -7.22 -3.35 -11.76
N LEU A 231 -6.40 -3.61 -10.71
CA LEU A 231 -6.90 -3.90 -9.36
C LEU A 231 -7.43 -2.64 -8.66
N LEU A 232 -6.76 -1.50 -8.85
CA LEU A 232 -7.20 -0.21 -8.31
C LEU A 232 -8.42 0.35 -9.06
N ASP A 233 -8.53 0.13 -10.36
CA ASP A 233 -9.69 0.53 -11.18
C ASP A 233 -10.96 -0.22 -10.77
N ALA A 234 -10.83 -1.35 -10.05
CA ALA A 234 -11.96 -2.05 -9.43
C ALA A 234 -12.50 -1.32 -8.19
N ALA A 235 -11.74 -0.39 -7.62
CA ALA A 235 -12.15 0.41 -6.48
C ALA A 235 -13.17 1.48 -6.88
N ASP A 236 -14.17 1.74 -6.02
CA ASP A 236 -15.09 2.88 -6.18
C ASP A 236 -14.62 4.06 -5.30
N GLY A 237 -13.36 4.47 -5.48
CA GLY A 237 -12.73 5.58 -4.75
C GLY A 237 -11.34 5.23 -4.20
N ASP A 238 -10.82 6.15 -3.39
CA ASP A 238 -9.48 6.03 -2.79
C ASP A 238 -9.55 5.15 -1.54
N PRO A 239 -8.80 4.04 -1.47
CA PRO A 239 -8.81 3.16 -0.32
C PRO A 239 -8.03 3.77 0.86
N GLU A 240 -8.55 3.63 2.08
CA GLU A 240 -7.81 3.92 3.32
C GLU A 240 -6.68 2.90 3.53
N LEU A 241 -6.89 1.64 3.11
CA LEU A 241 -5.89 0.58 3.11
C LEU A 241 -5.98 -0.22 1.80
N ALA A 242 -4.84 -0.53 1.20
CA ALA A 242 -4.75 -1.48 0.10
C ALA A 242 -3.66 -2.54 0.37
N LEU A 243 -4.01 -3.82 0.30
CA LEU A 243 -3.08 -4.94 0.31
C LEU A 243 -3.08 -5.59 -1.06
N MET A 244 -2.02 -5.42 -1.84
CA MET A 244 -1.95 -5.85 -3.23
C MET A 244 -0.81 -6.84 -3.44
N THR A 245 -1.05 -7.84 -4.28
CA THR A 245 -0.03 -8.79 -4.69
C THR A 245 -0.24 -9.19 -6.14
N THR A 246 0.85 -9.16 -6.92
CA THR A 246 0.90 -9.56 -8.33
C THR A 246 1.98 -10.63 -8.51
N GLY A 247 2.02 -11.30 -9.67
CA GLY A 247 3.14 -12.18 -10.03
C GLY A 247 2.89 -13.67 -9.74
N GLY A 248 1.78 -14.21 -10.26
CA GLY A 248 1.57 -15.67 -10.33
C GLY A 248 1.45 -16.33 -8.96
N GLU A 249 2.39 -17.22 -8.61
CA GLU A 249 2.35 -17.95 -7.32
C GLU A 249 2.44 -17.03 -6.09
N ALA A 250 2.92 -15.78 -6.25
CA ALA A 250 2.89 -14.77 -5.21
C ALA A 250 1.46 -14.44 -4.78
N GLY A 251 0.51 -14.36 -5.73
CA GLY A 251 -0.92 -14.12 -5.46
C GLY A 251 -1.56 -15.22 -4.60
N CYS A 252 -0.99 -16.43 -4.60
CA CYS A 252 -1.41 -17.55 -3.76
C CYS A 252 -0.38 -17.98 -2.71
N ALA A 253 0.67 -17.17 -2.48
CA ALA A 253 1.77 -17.54 -1.59
C ALA A 253 1.34 -17.75 -0.13
N LEU A 254 0.29 -17.05 0.30
CA LEU A 254 -0.24 -17.15 1.67
C LEU A 254 -0.90 -18.52 1.94
N GLY A 255 -1.35 -19.24 0.90
CA GLY A 255 -1.90 -20.59 1.00
C GLY A 255 -0.86 -21.68 1.36
N GLY A 256 0.44 -21.39 1.29
CA GLY A 256 1.51 -22.32 1.65
C GLY A 256 1.53 -22.76 3.12
N ARG A 257 0.74 -22.09 3.98
CA ARG A 257 0.59 -22.41 5.41
C ARG A 257 -0.42 -23.52 5.69
N LEU A 258 -1.22 -23.89 4.70
CA LEU A 258 -2.28 -24.89 4.83
C LEU A 258 -1.74 -26.32 4.69
N ASP A 259 -2.17 -27.21 5.56
CA ASP A 259 -1.90 -28.65 5.42
C ASP A 259 -2.65 -29.25 4.21
N GLU A 260 -2.30 -30.47 3.83
CA GLU A 260 -2.88 -31.14 2.64
C GLU A 260 -4.40 -31.29 2.74
N ARG A 261 -4.95 -31.49 3.94
CA ARG A 261 -6.38 -31.63 4.16
C ARG A 261 -7.09 -30.28 4.03
N GLN A 262 -6.47 -29.20 4.51
CA GLN A 262 -6.98 -27.85 4.39
C GLN A 262 -6.93 -27.37 2.94
N ARG A 263 -5.84 -27.67 2.21
CA ARG A 263 -5.74 -27.34 0.78
C ARG A 263 -6.82 -27.99 -0.07
N ALA A 264 -7.21 -29.23 0.25
CA ALA A 264 -8.28 -29.94 -0.44
C ALA A 264 -9.66 -29.24 -0.37
N ILE A 265 -9.86 -28.29 0.56
CA ILE A 265 -11.08 -27.47 0.61
C ILE A 265 -11.08 -26.40 -0.50
N TYR A 266 -9.90 -26.01 -0.96
CA TYR A 266 -9.66 -24.97 -1.96
C TYR A 266 -9.18 -25.52 -3.31
N ASP A 267 -9.19 -26.84 -3.52
CA ASP A 267 -8.66 -27.47 -4.74
C ASP A 267 -9.45 -27.06 -6.00
N ASP A 268 -10.75 -26.77 -5.83
CA ASP A 268 -11.63 -26.36 -6.92
C ASP A 268 -11.62 -24.83 -7.17
N LEU A 269 -10.92 -24.04 -6.33
CA LEU A 269 -10.79 -22.60 -6.54
C LEU A 269 -9.80 -22.29 -7.65
N GLY A 270 -10.09 -21.22 -8.38
CA GLY A 270 -9.18 -20.63 -9.35
C GLY A 270 -7.91 -20.07 -8.70
N ARG A 271 -6.93 -19.79 -9.56
CA ARG A 271 -5.65 -19.19 -9.15
C ARG A 271 -5.53 -17.80 -9.76
N PRO A 272 -5.81 -16.74 -8.99
CA PRO A 272 -5.62 -15.39 -9.49
C PRO A 272 -4.13 -15.12 -9.72
N GLU A 273 -3.82 -14.39 -10.80
CA GLU A 273 -2.47 -13.88 -11.09
C GLU A 273 -2.14 -12.63 -10.26
N ALA A 274 -3.19 -11.93 -9.83
CA ALA A 274 -3.12 -10.70 -9.05
C ALA A 274 -4.30 -10.61 -8.08
N ARG A 275 -4.12 -9.95 -6.95
CA ARG A 275 -5.17 -9.74 -5.95
C ARG A 275 -4.99 -8.43 -5.20
N ALA A 276 -6.10 -7.87 -4.75
CA ALA A 276 -6.13 -6.70 -3.87
C ALA A 276 -7.20 -6.85 -2.80
N LEU A 277 -6.87 -6.57 -1.55
CA LEU A 277 -7.84 -6.27 -0.48
C LEU A 277 -7.85 -4.76 -0.27
N LEU A 278 -8.99 -4.13 -0.42
CA LEU A 278 -9.19 -2.68 -0.35
C LEU A 278 -10.19 -2.38 0.76
N VAL A 279 -9.89 -1.38 1.61
CA VAL A 279 -10.77 -0.95 2.71
C VAL A 279 -11.07 0.54 2.57
N TYR A 280 -12.34 0.94 2.71
CA TYR A 280 -12.80 2.32 2.50
C TYR A 280 -13.52 2.92 3.71
N GLY A 281 -13.07 4.09 4.20
CA GLY A 281 -13.93 5.12 4.79
C GLY A 281 -14.77 4.80 6.04
N GLU A 282 -15.76 5.68 6.29
CA GLU A 282 -16.51 5.88 7.56
C GLU A 282 -17.28 4.64 8.07
N ASP A 283 -17.75 3.79 7.16
CA ASP A 283 -18.24 2.43 7.43
C ASP A 283 -17.33 1.51 6.60
N PRO A 284 -16.31 0.85 7.19
CA PRO A 284 -15.22 0.27 6.43
C PRO A 284 -15.70 -0.87 5.52
N GLU A 285 -16.06 -0.50 4.30
CA GLU A 285 -16.42 -1.43 3.24
C GLU A 285 -15.14 -2.12 2.79
N VAL A 286 -15.18 -3.44 2.69
CA VAL A 286 -14.04 -4.23 2.24
C VAL A 286 -14.36 -4.79 0.87
N LEU A 287 -13.44 -4.57 -0.07
CA LEU A 287 -13.51 -5.14 -1.40
C LEU A 287 -12.26 -5.98 -1.64
N LEU A 288 -12.47 -7.25 -1.93
CA LEU A 288 -11.44 -8.13 -2.42
C LEU A 288 -11.58 -8.29 -3.93
N ALA A 289 -10.55 -7.90 -4.67
CA ALA A 289 -10.45 -8.09 -6.12
C ALA A 289 -9.46 -9.21 -6.43
N LEU A 290 -9.86 -10.15 -7.28
CA LEU A 290 -9.06 -11.27 -7.74
C LEU A 290 -8.99 -11.25 -9.27
N GLN A 291 -7.80 -11.03 -9.82
CA GLN A 291 -7.57 -10.97 -11.26
C GLN A 291 -7.04 -12.30 -11.79
N TYR A 292 -7.67 -12.80 -12.85
CA TYR A 292 -7.33 -14.06 -13.51
C TYR A 292 -6.67 -13.84 -14.87
N ASP A 293 -6.08 -14.90 -15.41
CA ASP A 293 -5.47 -14.88 -16.75
C ASP A 293 -6.48 -14.71 -17.90
N SER A 294 -7.77 -14.88 -17.61
CA SER A 294 -8.86 -14.88 -18.57
C SER A 294 -10.25 -14.78 -17.95
N ASP A 295 -11.20 -14.24 -18.71
CA ASP A 295 -12.63 -14.22 -18.39
C ASP A 295 -13.21 -15.62 -18.07
N ASP A 296 -12.73 -16.66 -18.77
CA ASP A 296 -13.19 -18.04 -18.59
C ASP A 296 -12.72 -18.59 -17.23
N ALA A 297 -11.48 -18.31 -16.82
CA ALA A 297 -10.95 -18.70 -15.52
C ALA A 297 -11.67 -17.99 -14.36
N ALA A 298 -11.98 -16.70 -14.54
CA ALA A 298 -12.79 -15.95 -13.59
C ALA A 298 -14.22 -16.51 -13.48
N GLU A 299 -14.85 -16.88 -14.60
CA GLU A 299 -16.19 -17.48 -14.60
C GLU A 299 -16.26 -18.83 -13.87
N ASP A 300 -15.26 -19.70 -14.09
CA ASP A 300 -15.17 -20.99 -13.40
C ASP A 300 -14.96 -20.80 -11.88
N ASP A 301 -14.14 -19.82 -11.49
CA ASP A 301 -13.84 -19.54 -10.08
C ASP A 301 -15.02 -18.94 -9.31
N VAL A 302 -15.82 -18.06 -9.92
CA VAL A 302 -17.00 -17.46 -9.26
C VAL A 302 -17.93 -18.54 -8.73
N ALA A 303 -18.23 -19.57 -9.53
CA ALA A 303 -19.09 -20.66 -9.10
C ALA A 303 -18.49 -21.46 -7.93
N ALA A 304 -17.18 -21.72 -7.96
CA ALA A 304 -16.49 -22.41 -6.88
C ALA A 304 -16.45 -21.58 -5.58
N ARG A 305 -16.30 -20.25 -5.70
CA ARG A 305 -16.34 -19.34 -4.55
C ARG A 305 -17.75 -19.15 -4.01
N GLU A 306 -18.78 -19.13 -4.84
CA GLU A 306 -20.19 -19.15 -4.38
C GLU A 306 -20.46 -20.39 -3.51
N ASP A 307 -20.02 -21.56 -3.94
CA ASP A 307 -20.12 -22.80 -3.16
C ASP A 307 -19.30 -22.71 -1.86
N LEU A 308 -18.10 -22.11 -1.90
CA LEU A 308 -17.26 -21.91 -0.72
C LEU A 308 -17.93 -21.01 0.33
N VAL A 309 -18.44 -19.84 -0.06
CA VAL A 309 -19.03 -18.90 0.89
C VAL A 309 -20.35 -19.41 1.47
N GLN A 310 -21.12 -20.20 0.71
CA GLN A 310 -22.40 -20.75 1.15
C GLN A 310 -22.26 -21.99 2.04
N ASP A 311 -21.43 -22.96 1.62
CA ASP A 311 -21.36 -24.29 2.23
C ASP A 311 -19.98 -24.64 2.82
N GLY A 312 -18.98 -23.80 2.58
CA GLY A 312 -17.60 -24.01 3.00
C GLY A 312 -17.35 -23.72 4.49
N VAL A 313 -16.18 -24.17 4.95
CA VAL A 313 -15.66 -23.91 6.29
C VAL A 313 -14.26 -23.33 6.13
N ASP A 314 -14.02 -22.17 6.73
CA ASP A 314 -12.71 -21.56 6.72
C ASP A 314 -11.71 -22.45 7.49
N PRO A 315 -10.64 -22.94 6.84
CA PRO A 315 -9.67 -23.84 7.46
C PRO A 315 -8.85 -23.18 8.57
N ILE A 316 -8.81 -21.84 8.65
CA ILE A 316 -8.06 -21.11 9.67
C ILE A 316 -8.86 -21.02 10.98
N THR A 317 -10.10 -20.53 10.92
CA THR A 317 -10.98 -20.36 12.08
C THR A 317 -11.79 -21.62 12.42
N ALA A 318 -11.91 -22.55 11.47
CA ALA A 318 -12.80 -23.72 11.51
C ALA A 318 -14.29 -23.36 11.63
N GLN A 319 -14.69 -22.16 11.22
CA GLN A 319 -16.07 -21.69 11.20
C GLN A 319 -16.66 -21.76 9.78
N PRO A 320 -17.98 -21.99 9.64
CA PRO A 320 -18.65 -21.84 8.36
C PRO A 320 -18.46 -20.41 7.82
N PHE A 321 -18.26 -20.24 6.52
CA PHE A 321 -18.12 -18.90 5.93
C PHE A 321 -19.35 -18.02 6.18
N ALA A 322 -20.56 -18.60 6.10
CA ALA A 322 -21.80 -17.92 6.45
C ALA A 322 -21.90 -17.42 7.91
N GLU A 323 -20.98 -17.82 8.80
CA GLU A 323 -20.86 -17.28 10.17
C GLU A 323 -19.77 -16.19 10.28
N LEU A 324 -18.89 -16.06 9.28
CA LEU A 324 -17.80 -15.07 9.25
C LEU A 324 -18.26 -13.70 8.75
N GLY A 325 -19.25 -13.66 7.85
CA GLY A 325 -19.75 -12.44 7.25
C GLY A 325 -20.75 -12.71 6.14
N ASP A 326 -21.26 -11.62 5.57
CA ASP A 326 -22.01 -11.64 4.32
C ASP A 326 -21.04 -11.28 3.18
N PHE A 327 -21.08 -12.07 2.09
CA PHE A 327 -20.17 -11.92 0.96
C PHE A 327 -20.97 -11.82 -0.33
N ASP A 328 -20.79 -10.72 -1.06
CA ASP A 328 -21.42 -10.48 -2.34
C ASP A 328 -20.38 -10.61 -3.46
N LEU A 329 -20.58 -11.59 -4.35
CA LEU A 329 -19.65 -11.89 -5.44
C LEU A 329 -20.17 -11.30 -6.75
N GLU A 330 -19.32 -10.55 -7.43
CA GLU A 330 -19.55 -10.02 -8.77
C GLU A 330 -18.38 -10.37 -9.70
N ARG A 331 -18.68 -10.52 -11.00
CA ARG A 331 -17.66 -10.71 -12.03
C ARG A 331 -17.63 -9.53 -12.97
N ALA A 332 -16.43 -9.03 -13.25
CA ALA A 332 -16.17 -7.96 -14.20
C ALA A 332 -15.02 -8.37 -15.15
N GLY A 333 -15.36 -9.07 -16.25
CA GLY A 333 -14.33 -9.58 -17.17
C GLY A 333 -13.51 -10.71 -16.57
N ASP A 334 -12.21 -10.49 -16.42
CA ASP A 334 -11.20 -11.33 -15.79
C ASP A 334 -11.07 -11.08 -14.27
N LEU A 335 -11.82 -10.12 -13.72
CA LEU A 335 -11.89 -9.84 -12.29
C LEU A 335 -13.07 -10.56 -11.62
N VAL A 336 -12.81 -11.11 -10.45
CA VAL A 336 -13.81 -11.51 -9.46
C VAL A 336 -13.72 -10.55 -8.29
N LEU A 337 -14.82 -9.86 -8.01
CA LEU A 337 -14.97 -8.88 -6.95
C LEU A 337 -15.80 -9.49 -5.83
N ILE A 338 -15.32 -9.40 -4.61
CA ILE A 338 -16.00 -9.90 -3.42
C ILE A 338 -16.13 -8.72 -2.46
N ALA A 339 -17.34 -8.17 -2.35
CA ALA A 339 -17.65 -7.23 -1.28
C ALA A 339 -17.86 -8.01 0.01
N GLU A 340 -17.19 -7.61 1.08
CA GLU A 340 -17.10 -8.36 2.32
C GLU A 340 -17.65 -7.53 3.48
N ASP A 341 -18.72 -8.02 4.11
CA ASP A 341 -19.23 -7.52 5.38
C ASP A 341 -18.91 -8.54 6.48
N PHE A 342 -17.66 -8.51 6.95
CA PHE A 342 -17.19 -9.40 8.02
C PHE A 342 -17.85 -9.05 9.35
N ALA A 343 -18.26 -10.08 10.11
CA ALA A 343 -18.89 -9.92 11.43
C ALA A 343 -17.98 -9.21 12.47
N GLY A 344 -16.67 -9.14 12.22
CA GLY A 344 -15.70 -8.39 13.01
C GLY A 344 -15.02 -7.26 12.21
N GLY A 345 -15.72 -6.71 11.23
CA GLY A 345 -15.29 -5.55 10.44
C GLY A 345 -14.05 -5.79 9.59
N ALA A 346 -13.46 -4.70 9.10
CA ALA A 346 -12.30 -4.74 8.22
C ALA A 346 -11.06 -5.37 8.87
N ALA A 347 -10.87 -5.27 10.19
CA ALA A 347 -9.77 -5.94 10.87
C ALA A 347 -9.83 -7.47 10.71
N SER A 348 -11.03 -8.05 10.72
CA SER A 348 -11.19 -9.48 10.49
C SER A 348 -10.86 -9.86 9.05
N ALA A 349 -11.23 -9.03 8.07
CA ALA A 349 -10.88 -9.25 6.66
C ALA A 349 -9.36 -9.18 6.43
N VAL A 350 -8.70 -8.13 6.94
CA VAL A 350 -7.23 -7.98 6.87
C VAL A 350 -6.52 -9.13 7.57
N GLN A 351 -6.99 -9.55 8.74
CA GLN A 351 -6.42 -10.70 9.44
C GLN A 351 -6.60 -12.00 8.64
N ALA A 352 -7.80 -12.24 8.09
CA ALA A 352 -8.07 -13.40 7.24
C ALA A 352 -7.11 -13.42 6.05
N GLU A 353 -6.96 -12.28 5.38
CA GLU A 353 -6.07 -12.11 4.24
C GLU A 353 -4.62 -12.43 4.59
N GLN A 354 -4.06 -11.78 5.61
CA GLN A 354 -2.67 -11.98 6.05
C GLN A 354 -2.39 -13.42 6.55
N SER A 355 -3.43 -14.12 7.00
CA SER A 355 -3.35 -15.50 7.44
C SER A 355 -3.45 -16.52 6.29
N GLY A 356 -3.85 -16.09 5.09
CA GLY A 356 -4.15 -16.96 3.95
C GLY A 356 -5.51 -17.67 4.07
N GLY A 357 -6.42 -17.10 4.86
CA GLY A 357 -7.81 -17.54 5.01
C GLY A 357 -8.77 -16.62 4.25
N GLY A 358 -10.06 -16.73 4.56
CA GLY A 358 -11.08 -15.86 3.96
C GLY A 358 -11.49 -16.27 2.53
N PRO A 359 -12.46 -15.55 1.95
CA PRO A 359 -13.03 -15.88 0.65
C PRO A 359 -12.04 -15.63 -0.50
N GLY A 360 -10.94 -14.92 -0.27
CA GLY A 360 -9.83 -14.74 -1.21
C GLY A 360 -8.73 -15.77 -1.14
N ALA A 361 -8.83 -16.76 -0.26
CA ALA A 361 -7.83 -17.81 -0.18
C ALA A 361 -7.65 -18.52 -1.53
N CYS A 362 -6.40 -18.85 -1.85
CA CYS A 362 -6.06 -19.69 -2.99
C CYS A 362 -4.80 -20.52 -2.67
N THR A 363 -4.61 -21.62 -3.41
CA THR A 363 -3.52 -22.56 -3.17
C THR A 363 -2.47 -22.48 -4.27
N ARG A 364 -1.19 -22.61 -3.89
CA ARG A 364 -0.12 -22.80 -4.87
C ARG A 364 -0.34 -24.10 -5.64
N GLY A 365 0.09 -24.11 -6.89
CA GLY A 365 0.07 -25.32 -7.69
C GLY A 365 0.90 -26.44 -7.08
N SER A 366 0.45 -27.69 -7.23
CA SER A 366 1.35 -28.82 -7.01
C SER A 366 2.43 -28.76 -8.10
N THR A 367 3.66 -28.45 -7.71
CA THR A 367 4.84 -28.66 -8.55
C THR A 367 5.11 -30.17 -8.60
N ASP A 368 4.34 -30.90 -9.40
CA ASP A 368 4.55 -32.33 -9.67
C ASP A 368 5.69 -32.59 -10.67
#